data_AF-A0A9D2SH86-F1
#
_entry.id   AF-A0A9D2SH86-F1
#
_cell.length_a   1.000
_cell.length_b   1.000
_cell.length_c   1.000
_cell.angle_alpha   90.00
_cell.angle_beta   90.00
_cell.angle_gamma   90.00
#
_symmetry.space_group_name_H-M   'P 1'
#
loop_
_entity.id
_entity.type
_entity.pdbx_description
1 polymer ?
#
loop_
_entity_poly.entity_id
_entity_poly.type
_entity_poly.pdbx_seq_one_letter_code
_entity_poly.pdbx_strand_id
1 'polypeptide(L)' 'MHHGNTKKVLDAIAVKRKIPLIDAAVRAKSAHIAGTFGCLGFDTFGLFKLVGGIAKGRPNQEDLDSALRFYEALTVSS' A
#
# COMPACT_ATOMS: atom_id res chain seq x y z
N MET A 1 -2.60 13.32 10.60
CA MET A 1 -2.22 12.14 11.41
C MET A 1 -3.27 11.05 11.19
N HIS A 2 -3.05 10.14 10.23
CA HIS A 2 -3.83 8.90 10.19
C HIS A 2 -3.42 8.07 11.40
N HIS A 3 -4.28 8.04 12.42
CA HIS A 3 -4.08 7.16 13.55
C HIS A 3 -3.86 5.76 13.00
N GLY A 4 -2.76 5.12 13.40
CA GLY A 4 -2.34 3.80 12.94
C GLY A 4 -3.26 2.68 13.38
N ASN A 5 -4.58 2.80 13.19
CA ASN A 5 -5.55 1.74 13.44
C ASN A 5 -5.39 0.61 12.43
N THR A 6 -5.17 0.92 11.15
CA THR A 6 -4.81 -0.10 10.15
C THR A 6 -3.50 -0.76 10.51
N LYS A 7 -2.48 0.01 10.94
CA LYS A 7 -1.22 -0.54 11.44
C LYS A 7 -1.41 -1.40 12.70
N LYS A 8 -2.22 -0.98 13.66
CA LYS A 8 -2.55 -1.73 14.89
C LYS A 8 -3.31 -3.01 14.60
N VAL A 9 -4.26 -2.99 13.65
CA VAL A 9 -5.00 -4.18 13.21
C VAL A 9 -4.06 -5.13 12.48
N LEU A 10 -3.20 -4.63 11.61
CA LEU A 10 -2.19 -5.44 10.91
C LEU A 10 -1.15 -6.02 11.89
N ASP A 11 -0.64 -5.22 12.83
CA ASP A 11 0.27 -5.66 13.89
C ASP A 11 -0.42 -6.70 14.78
N ALA A 12 -1.69 -6.49 15.17
CA ALA A 12 -2.45 -7.44 15.98
C ALA A 12 -2.76 -8.75 15.23
N ILE A 13 -3.06 -8.69 13.93
CA ILE A 13 -3.24 -9.88 13.08
C ILE A 13 -1.90 -10.59 12.87
N ALA A 14 -0.80 -9.86 12.66
CA ALA A 14 0.54 -10.43 12.53
C ALA A 14 0.96 -11.15 13.81
N VAL A 15 0.72 -10.55 14.98
CA VAL A 15 0.97 -11.16 16.30
C VAL A 15 0.05 -12.36 16.54
N LYS A 16 -1.25 -12.28 16.24
CA LYS A 16 -2.21 -13.37 16.50
C LYS A 16 -2.13 -14.53 15.50
N ARG A 17 -1.82 -14.27 14.23
CA ARG A 17 -1.89 -15.26 13.15
C ARG A 17 -0.54 -15.71 12.61
N LYS A 18 0.59 -15.14 13.08
CA LYS A 18 1.93 -15.34 12.49
C LYS A 18 1.90 -15.15 10.96
N ILE A 19 1.07 -14.22 10.46
CA ILE A 19 1.06 -13.86 9.05
C ILE A 19 1.97 -12.64 8.93
N PRO A 20 3.22 -12.80 8.45
CA PRO A 20 4.07 -11.66 8.22
C PRO A 20 3.44 -10.73 7.18
N LEU A 21 3.64 -9.42 7.34
CA LEU A 21 3.42 -8.44 6.27
C LEU A 21 4.10 -8.94 4.99
N ILE A 22 3.58 -8.62 3.81
CA ILE A 22 4.06 -9.18 2.53
C ILE A 22 5.60 -9.14 2.42
N ASP A 23 6.26 -8.06 2.84
CA ASP A 23 7.72 -7.96 2.89
C ASP A 23 8.37 -9.03 3.82
N ALA A 24 7.89 -9.17 5.05
CA ALA A 24 8.40 -10.17 5.98
C ALA A 24 8.09 -11.62 5.50
N ALA A 25 7.00 -11.84 4.77
CA ALA A 25 6.64 -13.13 4.19
C ALA A 25 7.59 -13.51 3.05
N VAL A 26 7.94 -12.53 2.22
CA VAL A 26 8.88 -12.66 1.11
C VAL A 26 10.29 -12.94 1.64
N ARG A 27 10.75 -12.20 2.65
CA ARG A 27 12.04 -12.42 3.32
C ARG A 27 12.14 -13.81 3.96
N ALA A 28 11.10 -14.26 4.64
CA ALA A 28 11.07 -15.60 5.26
C ALA A 28 11.15 -16.73 4.22
N LYS A 29 10.72 -16.48 2.99
CA LYS A 29 10.77 -17.44 1.87
C LYS A 29 12.00 -17.27 0.98
N SER A 30 12.95 -16.40 1.34
CA SER A 30 14.11 -16.03 0.51
C SER A 30 13.72 -15.58 -0.91
N ALA A 31 12.51 -15.04 -1.07
CA ALA A 31 12.06 -14.49 -2.33
C ALA A 31 12.56 -13.05 -2.48
N HIS A 32 12.75 -12.60 -3.72
CA HIS A 32 13.24 -11.28 -4.05
C HIS A 32 12.07 -10.30 -4.27
N ILE A 33 12.15 -9.11 -3.69
CA ILE A 33 11.24 -8.00 -3.97
C ILE A 33 11.81 -7.23 -5.16
N ALA A 34 11.19 -7.36 -6.33
CA ALA A 34 11.64 -6.65 -7.54
C ALA A 34 11.49 -5.12 -7.44
N GLY A 35 10.55 -4.63 -6.64
CA GLY A 35 10.38 -3.21 -6.36
C GLY A 35 9.14 -2.93 -5.50
N THR A 36 8.91 -1.66 -5.16
CA THR A 36 7.70 -1.21 -4.43
C THR A 36 7.14 0.05 -5.09
N PHE A 37 5.82 0.08 -5.25
CA PHE A 37 5.07 1.24 -5.77
C PHE A 37 3.99 1.65 -4.78
N GLY A 38 3.66 2.95 -4.74
CA GLY A 38 2.58 3.49 -3.95
C GLY A 38 1.97 4.74 -4.61
N CYS A 39 0.69 4.96 -4.36
CA CYS A 39 -0.05 6.17 -4.74
C CYS A 39 -0.94 6.64 -3.59
N LEU A 40 -1.48 7.85 -3.70
CA LEU A 40 -2.42 8.37 -2.71
C LEU A 40 -3.73 7.59 -2.75
N GLY A 41 -4.10 6.95 -1.65
CA GLY A 41 -5.39 6.31 -1.48
C GLY A 41 -6.44 7.31 -1.01
N PHE A 42 -7.63 7.30 -1.64
CA PHE A 42 -8.78 8.05 -1.15
C PHE A 42 -9.22 7.53 0.22
N ASP A 43 -9.21 8.40 1.23
CA ASP A 43 -9.62 8.05 2.59
C ASP A 43 -10.84 8.90 3.02
N THR A 44 -11.89 8.21 3.46
CA THR A 44 -13.16 8.80 3.90
C THR A 44 -13.49 8.49 5.37
N PHE A 45 -12.51 8.06 6.17
CA PHE A 45 -12.71 7.66 7.55
C PHE A 45 -12.59 8.83 8.55
N GLY A 46 -13.39 8.76 9.61
CA GLY A 46 -13.39 9.73 10.71
C GLY A 46 -13.97 11.09 10.33
N LEU A 47 -13.44 12.15 10.94
CA LEU A 47 -13.89 13.53 10.69
C LEU A 47 -13.80 13.93 9.20
N PHE A 48 -12.91 13.29 8.43
CA PHE A 48 -12.73 13.56 7.00
C PHE A 48 -13.95 13.17 6.16
N LYS A 49 -14.84 12.28 6.64
CA LYS A 49 -16.11 11.97 5.97
C LYS A 49 -17.00 13.21 5.78
N LEU A 50 -16.99 14.11 6.77
CA LEU A 50 -17.83 15.32 6.79
C LEU A 50 -17.34 16.41 5.82
N VAL A 51 -16.05 16.38 5.46
CA VAL A 51 -15.45 17.32 4.50
C VAL A 51 -15.19 16.68 3.12
N GLY A 52 -15.64 15.44 2.90
CA GLY A 52 -15.58 14.77 1.59
C GLY A 52 -14.38 13.85 1.36
N GLY A 53 -13.60 13.53 2.39
CA GLY A 53 -12.42 12.67 2.37
C GLY A 53 -11.11 13.40 2.00
N ILE A 54 -9.98 12.73 2.19
CA ILE A 54 -8.64 13.18 1.74
C ILE A 54 -8.22 12.39 0.49
N ALA A 55 -7.38 12.99 -0.36
CA ALA A 55 -6.97 12.41 -1.64
C ALA A 55 -8.17 12.05 -2.55
N LYS A 56 -9.21 12.89 -2.52
CA LYS A 56 -10.39 12.74 -3.38
C LYS A 56 -9.99 12.83 -4.85
N GLY A 57 -10.55 11.93 -5.65
CA GLY A 57 -10.18 11.80 -7.05
C GLY A 57 -8.87 11.06 -7.27
N ARG A 58 -8.34 10.34 -6.28
CA ARG A 58 -7.19 9.43 -6.42
C ARG A 58 -7.59 8.00 -5.98
N PRO A 59 -7.02 6.94 -6.59
CA PRO A 59 -6.14 7.01 -7.74
C PRO A 59 -6.84 7.54 -9.01
N ASN A 60 -6.12 8.29 -9.84
CA ASN A 60 -6.56 8.82 -11.14
C ASN A 60 -5.69 8.27 -12.29
N GLN A 61 -5.89 8.79 -13.50
CA GLN A 61 -5.10 8.39 -14.67
C GLN A 61 -3.58 8.56 -14.46
N GLU A 62 -3.13 9.61 -13.76
CA GLU A 62 -1.71 9.80 -13.47
C GLU A 62 -1.14 8.72 -12.55
N ASP A 63 -1.94 8.24 -11.58
CA ASP A 63 -1.54 7.11 -10.72
C ASP A 63 -1.46 5.82 -11.52
N LEU A 64 -2.40 5.60 -12.44
CA LEU A 64 -2.38 4.43 -13.33
C LEU A 64 -1.18 4.47 -14.26
N ASP A 65 -0.92 5.60 -14.91
CA ASP A 65 0.23 5.79 -15.80
C ASP A 65 1.55 5.61 -15.03
N SER A 66 1.61 6.07 -13.78
CA SER A 66 2.78 5.88 -12.92
C SER A 66 2.98 4.43 -12.49
N ALA A 67 1.88 3.69 -12.22
CA ALA A 67 1.94 2.27 -11.92
C ALA A 67 2.39 1.45 -13.14
N LEU A 68 1.91 1.80 -14.33
CA LEU A 68 2.33 1.17 -15.59
C LEU A 68 3.81 1.42 -15.88
N ARG A 69 4.27 2.68 -15.80
CA ARG A 69 5.70 3.01 -15.96
C ARG A 69 6.58 2.27 -14.96
N PHE A 70 6.14 2.16 -13.71
CA PHE A 70 6.86 1.40 -12.69
C PHE A 70 6.96 -0.09 -13.08
N TYR A 71 5.87 -0.69 -13.54
CA TYR A 71 5.87 -2.08 -13.98
C TYR A 71 6.80 -2.31 -15.18
N GLU A 72 6.73 -1.45 -16.20
CA GLU A 72 7.61 -1.52 -17.37
C GLU A 72 9.09 -1.45 -16.97
N ALA A 73 9.45 -0.55 -16.04
CA ALA A 73 10.81 -0.43 -15.53
C ALA A 73 11.33 -1.72 -14.84
N LEU A 74 10.44 -2.50 -14.21
CA LEU A 74 10.79 -3.79 -13.63
C LEU A 74 11.05 -4.86 -14.70
N THR A 75 10.32 -4.81 -15.82
CA THR A 75 10.42 -5.82 -16.89
C THR A 75 11.57 -5.62 -17.86
N VAL A 76 12.07 -4.39 -18.01
CA VAL A 76 13.15 -4.06 -18.94
C VAL A 76 14.55 -4.35 -18.35
N SER A 77 14.62 -4.68 -17.06
CA SER A 77 15.88 -4.99 -16.35
C SER A 77 16.18 -6.50 -16.23
N SER A 78 15.51 -7.36 -17.02
CA SER A 78 15.70 -8.82 -17.04
C SER A 78 16.56 -9.31 -18.19
#